data_AF-A0A9P9T9Q6-F1
#
_entry.id   AF-A0A9P9T9Q6-F1
#
_cell.length_a   1.000
_cell.length_b   1.000
_cell.length_c   1.000
_cell.angle_alpha   90.00
_cell.angle_beta   90.00
_cell.angle_gamma   90.00
#
_symmetry.space_group_name_H-M   'P 1'
#
loop_
_entity.id
_entity.type
_entity.pdbx_description
1 polymer ?
#
loop_
_entity_poly.entity_id
_entity_poly.type
_entity_poly.pdbx_seq_one_letter_code
_entity_poly.pdbx_strand_id
1 'polypeptide(L)'
;YILYIILFELGSAICGAAPSMDALIIGRAICGVSGSGIYVGVMILLAVITNINEYPMYISGTRFTWGLGTVLGPIIGGGFSDLLSG
;
A
#
# COMPACT_ATOMS: atom_id res chain seq x y z
N TYR A 1 -12.22 -6.15 -2.60
CA TYR A 1 -10.80 -6.18 -2.98
C TYR A 1 -10.53 -5.28 -4.19
N ILE A 2 -11.01 -5.61 -5.40
CA ILE A 2 -10.76 -4.83 -6.64
C ILE A 2 -11.19 -3.36 -6.53
N LEU A 3 -12.39 -3.09 -5.98
CA LEU A 3 -12.86 -1.70 -5.77
C LEU A 3 -11.91 -0.90 -4.86
N TYR A 4 -11.38 -1.51 -3.80
CA TYR A 4 -10.43 -0.84 -2.91
C TYR A 4 -9.07 -0.62 -3.59
N ILE A 5 -8.65 -1.49 -4.52
CA ILE A 5 -7.45 -1.26 -5.36
C ILE A 5 -7.65 0.00 -6.21
N ILE A 6 -8.80 0.10 -6.89
CA ILE A 6 -9.11 1.27 -7.73
C ILE A 6 -9.12 2.55 -6.89
N LEU A 7 -9.74 2.52 -5.70
CA LEU A 7 -9.75 3.66 -4.78
C LEU A 7 -8.35 4.00 -4.24
N PHE A 8 -7.50 3.00 -4.03
CA PHE A 8 -6.13 3.21 -3.59
C PHE A 8 -5.26 3.86 -4.67
N GLU A 9 -5.40 3.42 -5.93
CA GLU A 9 -4.73 4.07 -7.06
C GLU A 9 -5.22 5.51 -7.24
N LEU A 10 -6.54 5.73 -7.16
CA LEU A 10 -7.12 7.07 -7.24
C LEU A 10 -6.58 7.98 -6.13
N GLY A 11 -6.55 7.49 -4.88
CA GLY A 11 -5.97 8.23 -3.75
C GLY A 11 -4.48 8.52 -3.94
N SER A 12 -3.72 7.58 -4.50
CA SER A 12 -2.28 7.75 -4.76
C SER A 12 -2.03 8.77 -5.87
N ALA A 13 -2.83 8.76 -6.93
CA ALA A 13 -2.78 9.76 -7.99
C ALA A 13 -3.11 11.16 -7.46
N ILE A 14 -4.13 11.27 -6.61
CA ILE A 14 -4.47 12.54 -5.94
C ILE A 14 -3.34 13.02 -5.04
N CYS A 15 -2.69 12.13 -4.28
CA CYS A 15 -1.54 12.48 -3.44
C CYS A 15 -0.33 12.94 -4.27
N GLY A 16 -0.07 12.31 -5.42
CA GLY A 16 1.06 12.64 -6.29
C GLY A 16 0.85 13.92 -7.11
N ALA A 17 -0.39 14.22 -7.50
CA ALA A 17 -0.76 15.44 -8.22
C ALA A 17 -1.22 16.58 -7.29
N ALA A 18 -1.14 16.41 -5.97
CA ALA A 18 -1.72 17.34 -4.99
C ALA A 18 -1.10 18.75 -5.12
N PRO A 19 -1.88 19.77 -5.52
CA PRO A 19 -1.40 21.14 -5.63
C PRO A 19 -1.50 21.90 -4.29
N SER A 20 -2.25 21.36 -3.33
CA SER A 20 -2.51 21.97 -2.02
C SER A 20 -2.56 20.92 -0.90
N MET A 21 -2.33 21.37 0.33
CA MET A 21 -2.39 20.53 1.53
C MET A 21 -3.75 19.87 1.72
N ASP A 22 -4.85 20.57 1.40
CA ASP A 22 -6.20 20.00 1.50
C ASP A 22 -6.39 18.80 0.56
N ALA A 23 -5.89 18.89 -0.68
CA ALA A 23 -5.93 17.78 -1.64
C ALA A 23 -5.10 16.58 -1.15
N LEU A 24 -3.95 16.84 -0.52
CA LEU A 24 -3.10 15.80 0.07
C LEU A 24 -3.79 15.10 1.26
N ILE A 25 -4.48 15.84 2.13
CA ILE A 25 -5.22 15.29 3.27
C ILE A 25 -6.34 14.37 2.78
N ILE A 26 -7.12 14.82 1.79
CA ILE A 26 -8.21 14.03 1.20
C ILE A 26 -7.65 12.77 0.53
N GLY A 27 -6.57 12.91 -0.24
CA GLY A 27 -5.89 11.77 -0.87
C GLY A 27 -5.42 10.74 0.15
N ARG A 28 -4.83 11.18 1.27
CA ARG A 28 -4.37 10.29 2.36
C ARG A 28 -5.52 9.62 3.11
N ALA A 29 -6.64 10.32 3.32
CA ALA A 29 -7.84 9.70 3.89
C ALA A 29 -8.36 8.56 2.99
N ILE A 30 -8.43 8.79 1.67
CA ILE A 30 -8.86 7.78 0.69
C ILE A 30 -7.88 6.60 0.67
N CYS A 31 -6.57 6.86 0.59
CA CYS A 31 -5.54 5.82 0.64
C CYS A 31 -5.63 4.99 1.93
N GLY A 32 -5.87 5.62 3.09
CA GLY A 32 -5.98 4.94 4.37
C GLY A 32 -7.18 3.99 4.43
N VAL A 33 -8.36 4.47 4.03
CA VAL A 33 -9.59 3.65 3.98
C VAL A 33 -9.46 2.53 2.95
N SER A 34 -8.81 2.80 1.82
CA SER A 34 -8.60 1.79 0.78
C SER A 34 -7.60 0.72 1.19
N GLY A 35 -6.51 1.11 1.85
CA GLY A 35 -5.46 0.19 2.31
C GLY A 35 -5.96 -0.85 3.30
N SER A 36 -6.84 -0.47 4.23
CA SER A 36 -7.45 -1.43 5.17
C SER A 36 -8.35 -2.44 4.45
N GLY A 37 -9.14 -2.00 3.47
CA GLY A 37 -9.99 -2.87 2.66
C GLY A 37 -9.21 -3.83 1.76
N ILE A 38 -8.07 -3.39 1.21
CA ILE A 38 -7.15 -4.25 0.45
C ILE A 38 -6.54 -5.31 1.38
N TYR A 39 -6.03 -4.89 2.54
CA TYR A 39 -5.39 -5.79 3.51
C TYR A 39 -6.34 -6.87 4.01
N VAL A 40 -7.52 -6.47 4.50
CA VAL A 40 -8.55 -7.40 4.97
C VAL A 40 -9.03 -8.30 3.83
N GLY A 41 -9.20 -7.76 2.62
CA GLY A 41 -9.59 -8.53 1.45
C GLY A 41 -8.58 -9.63 1.09
N VAL A 42 -7.27 -9.32 1.13
CA VAL A 42 -6.20 -10.30 0.89
C VAL A 42 -6.17 -11.38 1.97
N MET A 43 -6.33 -11.01 3.24
CA MET A 43 -6.34 -11.98 4.34
C MET A 43 -7.53 -12.94 4.22
N ILE A 44 -8.72 -12.44 3.86
CA ILE A 44 -9.91 -13.27 3.63
C ILE A 44 -9.72 -14.18 2.42
N LEU A 45 -9.22 -13.65 1.30
CA LEU A 45 -8.96 -14.46 0.11
C LEU A 45 -7.99 -15.59 0.42
N LEU A 46 -6.90 -15.28 1.13
CA LEU A 46 -5.91 -16.27 1.53
C LEU A 46 -6.51 -17.34 2.46
N ALA A 47 -7.39 -16.94 3.38
CA ALA A 47 -8.08 -17.88 4.26
C ALA A 47 -9.04 -18.81 3.51
N VAL A 48 -9.62 -18.37 2.39
CA VAL A 48 -10.55 -19.16 1.57
C VAL A 48 -9.81 -20.13 0.65
N ILE A 49 -8.67 -19.74 0.08
CA ILE A 49 -7.93 -20.55 -0.90
C ILE A 49 -6.92 -21.51 -0.27
N THR A 50 -6.46 -21.25 0.95
CA THR A 50 -5.36 -21.98 1.56
C THR A 50 -5.84 -22.91 2.67
N ASN A 51 -5.17 -24.06 2.82
CA ASN A 51 -5.43 -25.00 3.90
C ASN A 51 -4.74 -24.55 5.21
N ILE A 52 -5.25 -24.98 6.38
CA ILE A 52 -4.86 -24.42 7.70
C ILE A 52 -3.36 -24.52 8.00
N ASN A 53 -2.70 -25.53 7.42
CA ASN A 53 -1.27 -25.78 7.61
C ASN A 53 -0.37 -24.86 6.78
N GLU A 54 -0.83 -24.40 5.61
CA GLU A 54 -0.03 -23.58 4.70
C GLU A 54 -0.31 -22.08 4.90
N TYR A 55 -1.50 -21.74 5.41
CA TYR A 55 -1.94 -20.39 5.73
C TYR A 55 -0.89 -19.51 6.46
N PRO A 56 -0.22 -19.98 7.55
CA PRO A 56 0.82 -19.19 8.21
C PRO A 56 2.06 -18.92 7.35
N MET A 57 2.39 -19.83 6.43
CA MET A 57 3.52 -19.66 5.51
C MET A 57 3.23 -18.56 4.48
N TYR A 58 2.01 -18.53 3.92
CA TYR A 58 1.63 -17.47 2.97
C TYR A 58 1.47 -16.10 3.63
N ILE A 59 0.94 -16.04 4.87
CA ILE A 59 0.85 -14.77 5.61
C ILE A 59 2.23 -14.22 5.95
N SER A 60 3.15 -15.09 6.40
CA SER A 60 4.52 -14.66 6.73
C SER A 60 5.26 -14.13 5.50
N GLY A 61 5.08 -14.76 4.33
CA GLY A 61 5.57 -14.24 3.05
C GLY A 61 5.01 -12.86 2.71
N THR A 62 3.71 -12.64 2.89
CA THR A 62 3.08 -11.33 2.64
C THR A 62 3.65 -10.24 3.55
N ARG A 63 3.85 -10.53 4.84
CA ARG A 63 4.49 -9.61 5.79
C ARG A 63 5.95 -9.35 5.45
N PHE A 64 6.67 -10.35 4.94
CA PHE A 64 8.05 -10.19 4.50
C PHE A 64 8.16 -9.18 3.36
N THR A 65 7.33 -9.30 2.31
CA THR A 65 7.28 -8.33 1.22
C THR A 65 6.92 -6.93 1.71
N TRP A 66 6.00 -6.81 2.67
CA TRP A 66 5.61 -5.53 3.26
C TRP A 66 6.77 -4.87 4.04
N GLY A 67 7.52 -5.67 4.81
CA GLY A 67 8.72 -5.22 5.50
C GLY A 67 9.80 -4.76 4.53
N LEU A 68 10.07 -5.53 3.47
CA LEU A 68 11.01 -5.15 2.42
C LEU A 68 10.61 -3.85 1.74
N GLY A 69 9.32 -3.69 1.38
CA GLY A 69 8.82 -2.45 0.78
C GLY A 69 9.00 -1.24 1.68
N THR A 70 8.83 -1.39 2.99
CA THR A 70 9.03 -0.31 3.97
C THR A 70 10.49 0.13 4.07
N VAL A 71 11.44 -0.80 3.91
CA VAL A 71 12.87 -0.48 3.92
C VAL A 71 13.31 0.13 2.59
N LEU A 72 12.87 -0.43 1.46
CA LEU A 72 13.25 0.04 0.13
C LEU A 72 12.61 1.38 -0.24
N GLY A 73 11.41 1.68 0.27
CA GLY A 73 10.67 2.90 -0.03
C GLY A 73 11.47 4.19 0.24
N PRO A 74 11.96 4.41 1.48
CA PRO A 74 12.78 5.57 1.82
C PRO A 74 14.12 5.62 1.08
N ILE A 75 14.73 4.47 0.82
CA ILE A 75 16.03 4.40 0.12
C ILE A 75 15.88 4.93 -1.31
N ILE A 76 14.87 4.44 -2.02
CA ILE A 76 14.60 4.84 -3.40
C ILE A 76 14.09 6.28 -3.44
N GLY A 77 13.12 6.64 -2.60
CA GLY A 77 12.55 7.99 -2.54
C GLY A 77 13.56 9.06 -2.09
N GLY A 78 14.45 8.71 -1.16
CA GLY A 78 15.56 9.55 -0.72
C GLY A 78 16.56 9.78 -1.85
N GLY A 79 16.99 8.71 -2.53
CA GLY A 79 17.89 8.82 -3.69
C GLY A 79 17.34 9.70 -4.82
N PHE A 80 16.03 9.65 -5.09
CA PHE A 80 15.39 10.58 -6.03
C PHE A 80 15.37 12.03 -5.53
N SER A 81 15.17 12.24 -4.23
CA SER A 81 15.15 13.58 -3.63
C SER A 81 16.54 14.23 -3.63
N ASP A 82 17.58 13.45 -3.34
CA ASP A 82 18.97 13.90 -3.40
C ASP A 82 19.37 14.31 -4.83
N LEU A 83 18.99 13.52 -5.85
CA LEU A 83 19.32 13.78 -7.26
C LEU A 83 18.71 15.09 -7.82
N LEU A 84 17.56 15.52 -7.28
CA LEU A 84 16.85 16.74 -7.68
C LEU A 84 17.33 17.99 -6.92
N SER A 85 18.14 17.82 -5.87
CA SER A 85 18.59 18.90 -4.97
C SER A 85 20.02 19.40 -5.25
N GLY A 86 20.73 18.79 -6.21
CA GLY A 86 22.09 19.15 -6.64
C GLY A 86 22.15 19.94 -7.94
#